data_AF-A0A7G9XTG0-F1
#
_entry.id   AF-A0A7G9XTG0-F1
#
_cell.length_a   1.000
_cell.length_b   1.000
_cell.length_c   1.000
_cell.angle_alpha   90.00
_cell.angle_beta   90.00
_cell.angle_gamma   90.00
#
_symmetry.space_group_name_H-M   'P 1'
#
loop_
_entity.id
_entity.type
_entity.pdbx_description
1 polymer ?
#
loop_
_entity_poly.entity_id
_entity_poly.type
_entity_poly.pdbx_seq_one_letter_code
_entity_poly.pdbx_strand_id
1 'polypeptide(L)'
;MGSNRRYADHYDRLMDARVAEVVARGHEPDTLTAEELDLTHEPLTRTPIPRPVRAWVRYGGVPLRVDAELVAWTRAAAAIRWRLGDIQHRAWVWGPAVEDRNDTGGR
;
A
#
# COMPACT_ATOMS: atom_id res chain seq x y z
N MET A 1 -27.37 9.07 3.12
CA MET A 1 -26.52 8.17 3.92
C MET A 1 -26.80 6.71 3.55
N GLY A 2 -26.11 6.18 2.56
CA GLY A 2 -26.27 4.77 2.20
C GLY A 2 -25.69 4.52 0.83
N SER A 3 -24.40 4.18 0.76
CA SER A 3 -23.80 3.62 -0.47
C SER A 3 -22.40 2.99 -0.31
N ASN A 4 -21.82 2.86 0.90
CA ASN A 4 -20.42 2.38 0.99
C ASN A 4 -20.27 0.91 1.44
N ARG A 5 -21.29 0.31 2.07
CA ARG A 5 -21.19 -1.08 2.58
C ARG A 5 -21.22 -2.12 1.47
N ARG A 6 -22.08 -1.95 0.47
CA ARG A 6 -22.21 -2.87 -0.68
C ARG A 6 -21.03 -2.81 -1.67
N TYR A 7 -20.32 -1.68 -1.70
CA TYR A 7 -19.12 -1.52 -2.53
C TYR A 7 -17.90 -2.18 -1.87
N ALA A 8 -17.73 -2.04 -0.54
CA ALA A 8 -16.66 -2.71 0.19
C ALA A 8 -16.73 -4.25 0.00
N ASP A 9 -17.89 -4.85 0.21
CA ASP A 9 -18.07 -6.31 0.16
C ASP A 9 -17.79 -6.95 -1.23
N HIS A 10 -17.89 -6.17 -2.32
CA HIS A 10 -17.57 -6.65 -3.67
C HIS A 10 -16.06 -6.55 -3.97
N TYR A 11 -15.42 -5.47 -3.52
CA TYR A 11 -13.98 -5.29 -3.69
C TYR A 11 -13.16 -6.20 -2.78
N ASP A 12 -13.63 -6.46 -1.55
CA ASP A 12 -12.93 -7.32 -0.59
C ASP A 12 -12.75 -8.74 -1.16
N ARG A 13 -13.80 -9.31 -1.77
CA ARG A 13 -13.73 -10.64 -2.40
C ARG A 13 -12.78 -10.71 -3.60
N LEU A 14 -12.74 -9.64 -4.41
CA LEU A 14 -11.83 -9.55 -5.55
C LEU A 14 -10.37 -9.34 -5.08
N MET A 15 -10.17 -8.60 -3.99
CA MET A 15 -8.86 -8.43 -3.36
C MET A 15 -8.36 -9.76 -2.78
N ASP A 16 -9.19 -10.49 -2.04
CA ASP A 16 -8.84 -11.79 -1.46
C ASP A 16 -8.38 -12.78 -2.54
N ALA A 17 -9.13 -12.86 -3.64
CA ALA A 17 -8.77 -13.72 -4.77
C ALA A 17 -7.43 -13.32 -5.41
N ARG A 18 -7.19 -12.01 -5.60
CA ARG A 18 -5.94 -11.50 -6.18
C ARG A 18 -4.75 -11.72 -5.26
N VAL A 19 -4.93 -11.53 -3.96
CA VAL A 19 -3.94 -11.80 -2.91
C VAL A 19 -3.56 -13.27 -2.93
N ALA A 20 -4.54 -14.17 -2.91
CA ALA A 20 -4.31 -15.61 -2.91
C ALA A 20 -3.54 -16.04 -4.17
N GLU A 21 -3.90 -15.53 -5.34
CA GLU A 21 -3.21 -15.81 -6.60
C GLU A 21 -1.73 -15.37 -6.56
N VAL A 22 -1.46 -14.16 -6.09
CA VAL A 22 -0.10 -13.60 -6.01
C VAL A 22 0.76 -14.38 -5.01
N VAL A 23 0.23 -14.65 -3.81
CA VAL A 23 0.92 -15.43 -2.77
C VAL A 23 1.19 -16.85 -3.26
N ALA A 24 0.24 -17.48 -3.94
CA ALA A 24 0.42 -18.82 -4.53
C ALA A 24 1.53 -18.85 -5.60
N ARG A 25 1.78 -17.73 -6.29
CA ARG A 25 2.89 -17.58 -7.23
C ARG A 25 4.23 -17.25 -6.55
N GLY A 26 4.25 -17.08 -5.23
CA GLY A 26 5.47 -16.85 -4.45
C GLY A 26 6.17 -15.53 -4.73
N HIS A 27 5.47 -14.53 -5.26
CA HIS A 27 6.07 -13.22 -5.53
C HIS A 27 6.15 -12.37 -4.25
N GLU A 28 7.26 -11.66 -4.08
CA GLU A 28 7.41 -10.58 -3.11
C GLU A 28 6.87 -9.27 -3.70
N PRO A 29 6.50 -8.28 -2.85
CA PRO A 29 6.07 -7.00 -3.35
C PRO A 29 7.23 -6.26 -4.01
N ASP A 30 6.98 -5.72 -5.20
CA ASP A 30 7.87 -4.80 -5.89
C ASP A 30 7.97 -3.52 -5.05
N THR A 31 9.18 -3.20 -4.62
CA THR A 31 9.49 -2.01 -3.81
C THR A 31 10.37 -1.07 -4.61
N LEU A 32 10.23 0.24 -4.37
CA LEU A 32 11.20 1.21 -4.88
C LEU A 32 12.61 0.87 -4.39
N THR A 33 13.56 0.99 -5.31
CA THR A 33 14.99 0.82 -5.09
C THR A 33 15.59 1.99 -4.31
N ALA A 34 16.81 1.81 -3.80
CA ALA A 34 17.51 2.87 -3.08
C ALA A 34 17.75 4.12 -3.96
N GLU A 35 18.03 3.92 -5.25
CA GLU A 35 18.24 4.99 -6.23
C GLU A 35 16.95 5.78 -6.49
N GLU A 36 15.81 5.09 -6.63
CA GLU A 36 14.50 5.75 -6.80
C GLU A 36 14.04 6.51 -5.55
N LEU A 37 14.45 6.05 -4.37
CA LEU A 37 14.13 6.71 -3.10
C LEU A 37 15.01 7.95 -2.84
N ASP A 38 16.23 7.93 -3.36
CA ASP A 38 17.27 8.95 -3.20
C ASP A 38 17.35 9.51 -1.76
N LEU A 39 17.41 8.62 -0.77
CA LEU A 39 17.41 9.01 0.66
C LEU A 39 18.63 9.84 1.09
N THR A 40 19.63 9.96 0.20
CA THR A 40 20.79 10.85 0.39
C THR A 40 20.37 12.31 0.25
N HIS A 41 19.45 12.62 -0.66
CA HIS A 41 19.03 13.98 -0.97
C HIS A 41 17.58 14.27 -0.54
N GLU A 42 16.74 13.25 -0.43
CA GLU A 42 15.34 13.39 -0.01
C GLU A 42 15.19 13.12 1.51
N PRO A 43 14.68 14.09 2.29
CA PRO A 43 14.52 13.93 3.72
C PRO A 43 13.51 12.83 4.06
N LEU A 44 13.95 11.86 4.86
CA LEU A 44 13.12 10.77 5.35
C LEU A 44 12.38 11.18 6.63
N THR A 45 11.05 11.23 6.55
CA THR A 45 10.20 11.40 7.73
C THR A 45 9.68 10.05 8.20
N ARG A 46 9.78 9.76 9.51
CA ARG A 46 9.22 8.55 10.14
C ARG A 46 8.14 8.96 11.14
N THR A 47 7.00 8.28 11.11
CA THR A 47 5.95 8.51 12.10
C THR A 47 6.05 7.48 13.22
N PRO A 48 5.99 7.90 14.51
CA PRO A 48 5.90 6.95 15.61
C PRO A 48 4.53 6.25 15.66
N ILE A 49 3.50 6.86 15.08
CA ILE A 49 2.14 6.32 15.01
C ILE A 49 1.84 5.96 13.55
N PRO A 50 1.79 4.67 13.20
CA PRO A 50 1.46 4.24 11.84
C PRO A 50 0.08 4.77 11.42
N ARG A 51 -0.01 5.31 10.21
CA ARG A 51 -1.27 5.88 9.68
C ARG A 51 -1.97 4.87 8.76
N PRO A 52 -3.27 4.58 8.94
CA PRO A 52 -3.98 3.67 8.05
C PRO A 52 -4.16 4.32 6.67
N VAL A 53 -3.73 3.63 5.63
CA VAL A 53 -3.76 4.09 4.25
C VAL A 53 -4.24 2.98 3.33
N ARG A 54 -4.64 3.34 2.11
CA ARG A 54 -4.77 2.42 0.99
C ARG A 54 -3.64 2.67 0.02
N ALA A 55 -2.97 1.62 -0.40
CA ALA A 55 -1.85 1.78 -1.32
C ALA A 55 -1.92 0.79 -2.48
N TRP A 56 -1.50 1.24 -3.64
CA TRP A 56 -1.19 0.36 -4.76
C TRP A 56 0.21 -0.20 -4.60
N VAL A 57 0.29 -1.53 -4.54
CA VAL A 57 1.52 -2.32 -4.56
C VAL A 57 1.54 -3.17 -5.81
N ARG A 58 2.73 -3.57 -6.24
CA ARG A 58 2.88 -4.54 -7.33
C ARG A 58 3.58 -5.78 -6.81
N TYR A 59 3.31 -6.91 -7.45
CA TYR A 59 3.96 -8.18 -7.19
C TYR A 59 4.29 -8.82 -8.52
N GLY A 60 5.56 -8.86 -8.91
CA GLY A 60 5.94 -9.39 -10.23
C GLY A 60 5.18 -8.70 -11.37
N GLY A 61 4.96 -7.39 -11.27
CA GLY A 61 4.22 -6.60 -12.26
C GLY A 61 2.69 -6.64 -12.15
N VAL A 62 2.11 -7.46 -11.28
CA VAL A 62 0.67 -7.48 -11.01
C VAL A 62 0.30 -6.38 -10.01
N PRO A 63 -0.56 -5.40 -10.37
CA PRO A 63 -1.03 -4.40 -9.42
C PRO A 63 -2.08 -4.98 -8.47
N LEU A 64 -1.94 -4.65 -7.19
CA LEU A 64 -2.86 -4.98 -6.11
C LEU A 64 -3.04 -3.74 -5.22
N ARG A 65 -4.27 -3.51 -4.77
CA ARG A 65 -4.56 -2.45 -3.81
C ARG A 65 -4.72 -3.09 -2.43
N VAL A 66 -4.00 -2.58 -1.44
CA VAL A 66 -3.96 -3.12 -0.08
C VAL A 66 -4.34 -2.06 0.94
N ASP A 67 -5.04 -2.48 1.99
CA ASP A 67 -5.12 -1.70 3.22
C ASP A 67 -3.79 -1.88 3.97
N ALA A 68 -3.10 -0.77 4.24
CA ALA A 68 -1.76 -0.75 4.79
C ALA A 68 -1.61 0.32 5.87
N GLU A 69 -0.45 0.33 6.51
CA GLU A 69 -0.03 1.36 7.44
C GLU A 69 1.17 2.09 6.88
N LEU A 70 1.07 3.41 6.74
CA LEU A 70 2.17 4.30 6.42
C LEU A 70 3.05 4.46 7.66
N VAL A 71 4.33 4.11 7.53
CA VAL A 71 5.31 4.16 8.63
C VAL A 71 6.41 5.20 8.41
N ALA A 72 6.68 5.56 7.15
CA ALA A 72 7.63 6.59 6.79
C ALA A 72 7.30 7.16 5.41
N TRP A 73 7.80 8.34 5.08
CA TRP A 73 7.66 8.92 3.76
C TRP A 73 8.79 9.91 3.47
N THR A 74 9.03 10.12 2.19
CA THR A 74 9.76 11.26 1.64
C THR A 74 8.75 12.16 0.91
N ARG A 75 9.23 13.19 0.21
CA ARG A 75 8.36 14.01 -0.64
C ARG A 75 7.73 13.20 -1.78
N ALA A 76 8.45 12.20 -2.31
CA ALA A 76 8.04 11.45 -3.51
C ALA A 76 7.59 10.01 -3.23
N ALA A 77 7.94 9.44 -2.06
CA ALA A 77 7.74 8.04 -1.77
C ALA A 77 7.17 7.80 -0.36
N ALA A 78 6.55 6.66 -0.17
CA ALA A 78 5.91 6.24 1.06
C ALA A 78 6.30 4.81 1.41
N ALA A 79 6.77 4.60 2.65
CA ALA A 79 7.02 3.28 3.21
C ALA A 79 5.76 2.80 3.89
N ILE A 80 5.23 1.69 3.40
CA ILE A 80 4.00 1.08 3.90
C ILE A 80 4.30 -0.32 4.41
N ARG A 81 3.52 -0.77 5.40
CA ARG A 81 3.48 -2.16 5.84
C ARG A 81 2.05 -2.66 5.84
N TRP A 82 1.84 -3.92 5.53
CA TRP A 82 0.53 -4.55 5.57
C TRP A 82 0.69 -6.04 5.87
N ARG A 83 -0.42 -6.73 6.09
CA ARG A 83 -0.43 -8.18 6.30
C ARG A 83 -1.25 -8.84 5.20
N LEU A 84 -0.73 -9.92 4.63
CA LEU A 84 -1.47 -10.83 3.76
C LEU A 84 -1.44 -12.22 4.42
N GLY A 85 -2.60 -12.66 4.92
CA GLY A 85 -2.66 -13.79 5.84
C GLY A 85 -1.77 -13.54 7.07
N ASP A 86 -0.88 -14.49 7.35
CA ASP A 86 0.04 -14.41 8.50
C ASP A 86 1.36 -13.70 8.20
N ILE A 87 1.61 -13.32 6.94
CA ILE A 87 2.86 -12.73 6.49
C ILE A 87 2.75 -11.20 6.55
N GLN A 88 3.71 -10.57 7.23
CA GLN A 88 3.86 -9.12 7.18
C GLN A 88 4.73 -8.73 5.99
N HIS A 89 4.17 -7.87 5.13
CA HIS A 89 4.85 -7.30 3.99
C HIS A 89 5.22 -5.84 4.25
N ARG A 90 6.27 -5.39 3.57
CA ARG A 90 6.71 -4.00 3.57
C ARG A 90 7.22 -3.64 2.19
N ALA A 91 6.88 -2.45 1.73
CA ALA A 91 7.40 -1.90 0.50
C ALA A 91 7.46 -0.38 0.57
N TRP A 92 8.35 0.17 -0.25
CA TRP A 92 8.27 1.56 -0.65
C TRP A 92 7.48 1.66 -1.95
N VAL A 93 6.56 2.62 -1.99
CA VAL A 93 5.76 2.94 -3.17
C VAL A 93 5.85 4.43 -3.44
N TRP A 94 5.52 4.85 -4.65
CA TRP A 94 5.39 6.26 -4.97
C TRP A 94 4.28 6.91 -4.12
N GLY A 95 4.50 8.12 -3.63
CA GLY A 95 3.55 8.86 -2.79
C GLY A 95 2.14 8.95 -3.41
N PRO A 96 2.00 9.26 -4.71
CA PRO A 96 0.70 9.25 -5.39
C PRO A 96 -0.01 7.89 -5.46
N ALA A 97 0.70 6.79 -5.18
CA ALA A 97 0.10 5.46 -5.09
C ALA A 97 -0.56 5.20 -3.72
N VAL A 98 -0.43 6.13 -2.77
CA VAL A 98 -0.98 6.04 -1.42
C VAL A 98 -2.11 7.06 -1.25
N GLU A 99 -3.24 6.56 -0.77
CA GLU A 99 -4.43 7.33 -0.46
C GLU A 99 -4.69 7.19 1.04
N ASP A 100 -4.98 8.29 1.72
CA ASP A 100 -5.36 8.22 3.14
C ASP A 100 -6.71 7.50 3.25
N ARG A 101 -6.81 6.50 4.14
CA ARG A 101 -8.05 5.73 4.30
C ARG A 101 -9.20 6.61 4.81
N ASN A 102 -8.87 7.72 5.46
CA ASN A 102 -9.83 8.68 6.00
C ASN A 102 -10.11 9.86 5.07
N ASP A 103 -9.37 10.00 3.96
CA ASP A 103 -9.63 11.07 3.00
C ASP A 103 -10.87 10.73 2.16
N THR A 104 -12.00 11.24 2.60
CA THR A 104 -13.26 11.16 1.86
C THR A 104 -13.29 12.30 0.83
N GLY A 105 -12.40 12.22 -0.16
CA GLY A 105 -12.43 13.01 -1.39
C GLY A 105 -12.83 14.47 -1.24
N GLY A 106 -11.93 15.31 -0.72
CA GLY A 106 -12.01 16.76 -0.87
C GLY A 106 -11.05 17.25 -1.95
N ARG A 107 -11.46 17.19 -3.21
CA ARG A 107 -10.87 18.02 -4.28
C ARG A 107 -11.96 18.65 -5.11
#